data_AF-A0A3D3R7V6-F1
#
_entry.id   AF-A0A3D3R7V6-F1
#
_cell.length_a   1.000
_cell.length_b   1.000
_cell.length_c   1.000
_cell.angle_alpha   90.00
_cell.angle_beta   90.00
_cell.angle_gamma   90.00
#
_symmetry.space_group_name_H-M   'P 1'
#
loop_
_entity.id
_entity.type
_entity.pdbx_description
1 polymer ?
#
loop_
_entity_poly.entity_id
_entity_poly.type
_entity_poly.pdbx_seq_one_letter_code
_entity_poly.pdbx_strand_id
1 'polypeptide(L)'
;FHEITMYYPMRVILSGNYKYIFNIAHELPYPFASDLYRSPTWQGVLKRGDKMYGQRTVYSYLHRPRHELYDIKADPWEAKNLAFEPEHQETLTKMQEKLKAWQEKTKDPWVLKWEYE
;
A
#
# COMPACT_ATOMS: atom_id res chain seq x y z
N PHE A 1 -21.24 -4.77 1.52
CA PHE A 1 -20.99 -5.96 0.70
C PHE A 1 -19.64 -5.73 0.03
N HIS A 2 -18.67 -6.63 0.23
CA HIS A 2 -17.40 -6.55 -0.47
C HIS A 2 -17.65 -6.97 -1.93
N GLU A 3 -17.38 -6.08 -2.88
CA GLU A 3 -17.69 -6.33 -4.29
C GLU A 3 -16.69 -7.30 -4.91
N ILE A 4 -17.18 -8.18 -5.78
CA ILE A 4 -16.40 -9.19 -6.52
C ILE A 4 -15.39 -8.53 -7.50
N THR A 5 -15.55 -7.23 -7.78
CA THR A 5 -14.85 -6.47 -8.83
C THR A 5 -13.63 -5.66 -8.35
N MET A 6 -13.22 -5.78 -7.09
CA MET A 6 -12.16 -4.96 -6.51
C MET A 6 -10.74 -5.49 -6.81
N TYR A 7 -10.27 -5.31 -8.04
CA TYR A 7 -8.91 -5.71 -8.43
C TYR A 7 -7.86 -4.69 -7.94
N TYR A 8 -7.24 -4.99 -6.79
CA TYR A 8 -6.09 -4.22 -6.26
C TYR A 8 -5.13 -5.14 -5.50
N PRO A 9 -4.39 -6.02 -6.20
CA PRO A 9 -3.48 -6.96 -5.56
C PRO A 9 -2.33 -6.22 -4.87
N MET A 10 -2.12 -6.55 -3.61
CA MET A 10 -1.00 -6.04 -2.80
C MET A 10 -0.23 -7.22 -2.23
N ARG A 11 1.07 -7.01 -2.00
CA ARG A 11 1.94 -7.95 -1.30
C ARG A 11 2.72 -7.23 -0.22
N VAL A 12 2.86 -7.86 0.93
CA VAL A 12 3.44 -7.23 2.11
C VAL A 12 4.46 -8.17 2.73
N ILE A 13 5.59 -7.62 3.16
CA ILE A 13 6.55 -8.32 4.01
C ILE A 13 6.95 -7.42 5.18
N LEU A 14 7.08 -8.03 6.35
CA LEU A 14 7.64 -7.41 7.54
C LEU A 14 9.00 -8.06 7.82
N SER A 15 10.02 -7.25 8.10
CA SER A 15 11.35 -7.75 8.46
C SER A 15 11.99 -6.80 9.47
N GLY A 16 12.17 -7.27 10.71
CA GLY A 16 12.60 -6.41 11.81
C GLY A 16 11.61 -5.28 12.05
N ASN A 17 12.09 -4.03 12.04
CA ASN A 17 11.27 -2.84 12.24
C ASN A 17 10.69 -2.29 10.94
N TYR A 18 10.89 -2.94 9.80
CA TYR A 18 10.41 -2.43 8.51
C TYR A 18 9.23 -3.23 7.98
N LYS A 19 8.25 -2.51 7.43
CA LYS A 19 7.17 -3.05 6.62
C LYS A 19 7.31 -2.52 5.21
N TYR A 20 7.29 -3.43 4.23
CA TYR A 20 7.27 -3.09 2.82
C TYR A 20 5.96 -3.58 2.20
N ILE A 21 5.32 -2.72 1.41
CA ILE A 21 4.11 -3.01 0.64
C ILE A 21 4.42 -2.76 -0.84
N PHE A 22 4.13 -3.77 -1.66
CA PHE A 22 4.13 -3.69 -3.10
C PHE A 22 2.68 -3.60 -3.59
N ASN A 23 2.29 -2.40 -4.05
CA ASN A 23 1.00 -2.16 -4.70
C ASN A 23 1.15 -2.45 -6.18
N ILE A 24 0.69 -3.62 -6.62
CA ILE A 24 0.90 -4.08 -8.00
C ILE A 24 0.10 -3.22 -8.98
N ALA A 25 -1.17 -2.95 -8.68
CA ALA A 25 -2.05 -2.14 -9.54
C ALA A 25 -2.08 -0.66 -9.10
N HIS A 26 -0.94 -0.07 -8.75
CA HIS A 26 -0.87 1.25 -8.09
C HIS A 26 -1.41 2.42 -8.94
N GLU A 27 -1.44 2.27 -10.26
CA GLU A 27 -2.00 3.27 -11.17
C GLU A 27 -3.52 3.38 -11.04
N LEU A 28 -4.18 2.32 -10.56
CA LEU A 28 -5.61 2.34 -10.26
C LEU A 28 -5.85 3.02 -8.90
N PRO A 29 -6.98 3.73 -8.72
CA PRO A 29 -7.38 4.17 -7.40
C PRO A 29 -7.68 2.96 -6.50
N TYR A 30 -7.32 3.05 -5.22
CA TYR A 30 -7.61 2.03 -4.22
C TYR A 30 -9.12 1.80 -4.15
N PRO A 31 -9.59 0.56 -4.40
CA PRO A 31 -11.01 0.32 -4.50
C PRO A 31 -11.65 0.42 -3.12
N PHE A 32 -12.83 1.02 -3.08
CA PHE A 32 -13.59 1.20 -1.85
C PHE A 32 -14.77 0.23 -1.85
N ALA A 33 -14.80 -0.71 -0.90
CA ALA A 33 -15.96 -1.58 -0.75
C ALA A 33 -17.22 -0.74 -0.47
N SER A 34 -18.35 -1.11 -1.07
CA SER A 34 -19.55 -0.26 -1.07
C SER A 34 -20.11 0.00 0.33
N ASP A 35 -19.92 -0.92 1.27
CA ASP A 35 -20.26 -0.73 2.68
C ASP A 35 -19.36 0.30 3.37
N LEU A 36 -18.05 0.19 3.20
CA LEU A 36 -17.10 1.17 3.73
C LEU A 36 -17.33 2.55 3.09
N TYR A 37 -17.61 2.61 1.79
CA TYR A 37 -17.88 3.86 1.09
C TYR A 37 -19.14 4.54 1.66
N ARG A 38 -20.18 3.75 1.94
CA ARG A 38 -21.43 4.25 2.54
C ARG A 38 -21.33 4.53 4.05
N SER A 39 -20.20 4.23 4.69
CA SER A 39 -20.03 4.46 6.12
C SER A 39 -20.20 5.95 6.48
N PRO A 40 -20.80 6.28 7.65
CA PRO A 40 -20.92 7.66 8.11
C PRO A 40 -19.57 8.39 8.18
N THR A 41 -18.48 7.67 8.51
CA THR A 41 -17.13 8.22 8.59
C THR A 41 -16.66 8.75 7.23
N TRP A 42 -16.71 7.91 6.18
CA TRP A 42 -16.28 8.32 4.85
C TRP A 42 -17.21 9.37 4.23
N GLN A 43 -18.53 9.17 4.36
CA GLN A 43 -19.51 10.15 3.88
C GLN A 43 -19.37 11.50 4.59
N GLY A 44 -19.00 11.51 5.87
CA GLY A 44 -18.72 12.74 6.62
C GLY A 44 -17.52 13.52 6.05
N VAL A 45 -16.42 12.82 5.75
CA VAL A 45 -15.21 13.37 5.11
C VAL A 45 -15.57 14.02 3.76
N LEU A 46 -16.32 13.30 2.92
CA LEU A 46 -16.74 13.81 1.60
C LEU A 46 -17.66 15.02 1.71
N LYS A 47 -18.68 14.98 2.59
CA LYS A 47 -19.65 16.08 2.75
C LYS A 47 -19.02 17.36 3.27
N ARG A 48 -18.01 17.25 4.14
CA ARG A 48 -17.26 18.40 4.67
C ARG A 48 -16.18 18.90 3.71
N GLY A 49 -15.80 18.11 2.70
CA GLY A 49 -14.66 18.41 1.85
C GLY A 49 -13.33 18.32 2.60
N ASP A 50 -13.24 17.43 3.59
CA ASP A 50 -12.02 17.26 4.37
C ASP A 50 -10.88 16.79 3.46
N LYS A 51 -9.73 17.45 3.55
CA LYS A 51 -8.49 16.98 2.90
C LYS A 51 -7.84 15.85 3.69
N MET A 52 -8.12 15.86 5.01
CA MET A 52 -7.76 14.93 6.08
C MET A 52 -8.50 13.59 6.02
N TYR A 53 -7.81 12.45 6.04
CA TYR A 53 -8.38 11.18 6.49
C TYR A 53 -7.44 10.49 7.48
N GLY A 54 -7.59 10.87 8.76
CA GLY A 54 -6.61 10.52 9.80
C GLY A 54 -5.28 11.24 9.56
N GLN A 55 -4.18 10.50 9.55
CA GLN A 55 -2.85 11.05 9.26
C GLN A 55 -2.50 11.12 7.77
N ARG A 56 -3.36 10.58 6.89
CA ARG A 56 -3.16 10.59 5.43
C ARG A 56 -4.09 11.61 4.79
N THR A 57 -3.71 12.12 3.62
CA THR A 57 -4.65 12.89 2.80
C THR A 57 -5.65 11.95 2.14
N VAL A 58 -6.89 12.42 1.91
CA VAL A 58 -7.90 11.69 1.13
C VAL A 58 -7.34 11.25 -0.23
N TYR A 59 -6.55 12.11 -0.88
CA TYR A 59 -5.88 11.80 -2.13
C TYR A 59 -4.91 10.63 -1.99
N SER A 60 -3.96 10.68 -1.04
CA SER A 60 -2.98 9.60 -0.83
C SER A 60 -3.60 8.27 -0.37
N TYR A 61 -4.78 8.32 0.27
CA TYR A 61 -5.52 7.12 0.62
C TYR A 61 -6.05 6.40 -0.62
N LEU A 62 -6.55 7.17 -1.60
CA LEU A 62 -7.08 6.69 -2.87
C LEU A 62 -5.98 6.40 -3.91
N HIS A 63 -4.87 7.13 -3.89
CA HIS A 63 -3.77 6.99 -4.85
C HIS A 63 -2.50 6.57 -4.11
N ARG A 64 -2.26 5.27 -4.06
CA ARG A 64 -1.10 4.71 -3.35
C ARG A 64 0.07 4.53 -4.32
N PRO A 65 1.31 4.81 -3.90
CA PRO A 65 2.48 4.58 -4.74
C PRO A 65 2.75 3.09 -4.94
N ARG A 66 3.48 2.73 -5.99
CA ARG A 66 3.90 1.33 -6.25
C ARG A 66 4.60 0.68 -5.06
N HIS A 67 5.46 1.46 -4.40
CA HIS A 67 6.29 1.02 -3.29
C HIS A 67 5.97 1.85 -2.04
N GLU A 68 5.62 1.18 -0.95
CA GLU A 68 5.53 1.78 0.37
C GLU A 68 6.49 1.08 1.34
N LEU A 69 7.38 1.84 1.97
CA LEU A 69 8.31 1.36 2.99
C LEU A 69 8.13 2.18 4.26
N TYR A 70 7.92 1.50 5.39
CA TYR A 70 7.70 2.15 6.69
C TYR A 70 8.62 1.54 7.75
N ASP A 71 9.27 2.37 8.55
CA ASP A 71 9.84 1.95 9.84
C ASP A 71 8.70 1.98 10.87
N ILE A 72 8.13 0.81 11.18
CA ILE A 72 6.98 0.68 12.07
C ILE A 72 7.33 0.93 13.55
N LYS A 73 8.62 0.96 13.90
CA LYS A 73 9.07 1.30 15.26
C LYS A 73 9.15 2.81 15.44
N ALA A 74 9.72 3.52 14.46
CA ALA A 74 9.84 4.97 14.48
C ALA A 74 8.53 5.68 14.08
N ASP A 75 7.75 5.08 13.19
CA ASP A 75 6.46 5.56 12.71
C ASP A 75 5.37 4.48 12.86
N PRO A 76 4.76 4.34 14.05
CA PRO A 76 3.69 3.38 14.30
C PRO A 76 2.43 3.60 13.45
N TRP A 77 2.28 4.77 12.82
CA TRP A 77 1.10 5.15 12.05
C TRP A 77 1.27 4.92 10.55
N GLU A 78 2.46 4.52 10.10
CA GLU A 78 2.78 4.31 8.69
C GLU A 78 2.38 5.53 7.84
N ALA A 79 2.66 6.73 8.35
CA ALA A 79 2.28 8.00 7.73
C ALA A 79 3.38 8.51 6.78
N LYS A 80 4.65 8.20 7.05
CA LYS A 80 5.80 8.64 6.25
C LYS A 80 6.35 7.48 5.41
N ASN A 81 6.09 7.51 4.10
CA ASN A 81 6.65 6.52 3.18
C ASN A 81 8.13 6.83 2.88
N LEU A 82 9.02 5.91 3.27
CA LEU A 82 10.46 6.00 3.11
C LEU A 82 10.97 5.46 1.77
N ALA A 83 10.10 4.86 0.94
CA ALA A 83 10.51 4.17 -0.29
C ALA A 83 11.19 5.09 -1.33
N PHE A 84 10.96 6.40 -1.24
CA PHE A 84 11.53 7.40 -2.15
C PHE A 84 12.69 8.19 -1.55
N GLU A 85 13.10 7.86 -0.32
CA GLU A 85 14.23 8.51 0.33
C GLU A 85 15.54 7.83 -0.09
N PRO A 86 16.56 8.59 -0.54
CA PRO A 86 17.84 8.02 -0.97
C PRO A 86 18.52 7.16 0.10
N GLU A 87 18.40 7.56 1.37
CA GLU A 87 18.99 6.88 2.53
C GLU A 87 18.40 5.48 2.77
N HIS A 88 17.19 5.23 2.27
CA HIS A 88 16.44 3.99 2.52
C HIS A 88 16.42 3.04 1.31
N GLN A 89 17.09 3.38 0.20
CA GLN A 89 17.08 2.56 -1.01
C GLN A 89 17.66 1.16 -0.80
N GLU A 90 18.74 1.04 -0.03
CA GLU A 90 19.32 -0.28 0.26
C GLU A 90 18.34 -1.17 1.05
N THR A 91 17.63 -0.58 2.02
CA THR A 91 16.60 -1.29 2.80
C THR A 91 15.43 -1.67 1.90
N LEU A 92 14.98 -0.77 1.02
CA LEU A 92 13.92 -1.05 0.05
C LEU A 92 14.28 -2.24 -0.84
N THR A 93 15.46 -2.25 -1.46
CA THR A 93 15.93 -3.35 -2.32
C THR A 93 15.95 -4.67 -1.57
N LYS A 94 16.52 -4.71 -0.36
CA LYS A 94 16.54 -5.92 0.48
C LYS A 94 15.13 -6.44 0.79
N MET A 95 14.17 -5.55 1.02
CA MET A 95 12.79 -5.92 1.30
C MET A 95 12.08 -6.43 0.04
N GLN A 96 12.35 -5.83 -1.13
CA GLN A 96 11.84 -6.30 -2.42
C GLN A 96 12.36 -7.70 -2.76
N GLU A 97 13.66 -7.94 -2.60
CA GLU A 97 14.29 -9.26 -2.83
C GLU A 97 13.68 -10.35 -1.96
N LYS A 98 13.50 -10.07 -0.65
CA LYS A 98 12.84 -11.01 0.26
C LYS A 98 11.40 -11.29 -0.14
N LEU A 99 10.66 -10.27 -0.55
CA LEU A 99 9.29 -10.43 -1.00
C LEU A 99 9.23 -11.28 -2.28
N LYS A 100 10.06 -10.96 -3.28
CA LYS A 100 10.15 -11.70 -4.53
C LYS A 100 10.50 -13.16 -4.30
N ALA A 101 11.52 -13.45 -3.50
CA ALA A 101 11.91 -14.82 -3.15
C ALA A 101 10.76 -15.60 -2.49
N TRP A 102 9.96 -14.94 -1.64
CA TRP A 102 8.77 -15.56 -1.05
C TRP A 102 7.66 -15.82 -2.07
N GLN A 103 7.42 -14.88 -3.00
CA GLN A 103 6.46 -15.06 -4.09
C GLN A 103 6.86 -16.24 -5.00
N GLU A 104 8.13 -16.33 -5.39
CA GLU A 104 8.65 -17.46 -6.19
C GLU A 104 8.48 -18.78 -5.45
N LYS A 105 8.88 -18.84 -4.18
CA LYS A 105 8.76 -20.04 -3.34
C LYS A 105 7.31 -20.53 -3.21
N THR A 106 6.36 -19.61 -3.15
CA THR A 106 4.93 -19.92 -3.01
C THR A 106 4.21 -20.04 -4.35
N LYS A 107 4.91 -19.91 -5.48
CA LYS A 107 4.36 -19.94 -6.84
C LYS A 107 3.25 -18.91 -7.03
N ASP A 108 3.41 -17.74 -6.43
CA ASP A 108 2.49 -16.62 -6.56
C ASP A 108 2.49 -16.12 -8.02
N PRO A 109 1.37 -16.20 -8.76
CA PRO A 109 1.34 -15.83 -10.18
C PRO A 109 1.62 -14.35 -10.42
N TRP A 110 1.46 -13.50 -9.39
CA TRP A 110 1.81 -12.07 -9.49
C TRP A 110 3.31 -11.81 -9.43
N VAL A 111 4.16 -12.82 -9.25
CA VAL A 111 5.63 -12.65 -9.31
C VAL A 111 6.10 -12.09 -10.66
N LEU A 112 5.36 -12.36 -11.75
CA LEU A 112 5.67 -11.85 -13.09
C LEU A 112 5.61 -10.32 -13.18
N LYS A 113 4.90 -9.65 -12.25
CA LYS A 113 4.76 -8.18 -12.20
C LYS A 113 6.05 -7.44 -11.84
N TRP A 114 7.11 -8.17 -11.47
CA TRP A 114 8.45 -7.60 -11.31
C TRP A 114 9.24 -7.53 -12.63
N GLU A 115 8.82 -8.26 -13.65
CA GLU A 115 9.57 -8.39 -14.92
C GLU A 115 8.91 -7.62 -16.06
N TYR A 116 7.58 -7.57 -16.09
CA TYR A 116 6.82 -7.00 -17.21
C TYR A 116 6.26 -5.59 -16.95
N GLU A 117 6.53 -5.02 -15.78
CA GLU A 117 6.09 -3.67 -15.35
C GLU A 117 7.20 -3.00 -14.53
#